data_AF-A0A7U9S6P5-F1
#
_entry.id   AF-A0A7U9S6P5-F1
#
_cell.length_a   1.000
_cell.length_b   1.000
_cell.length_c   1.000
_cell.angle_alpha   90.00
_cell.angle_beta   90.00
_cell.angle_gamma   90.00
#
_symmetry.space_group_name_H-M   'P 1'
#
loop_
_entity.id
_entity.type
_entity.pdbx_description
1 polymer ?
#
loop_
_entity_poly.entity_id
_entity_poly.type
_entity_poly.pdbx_seq_one_letter_code
_entity_poly.pdbx_strand_id
1 'polypeptide(L)'
;MVAKMKMLNSTLGFILPTVSTPFLIMMFRQSARSFPRDIIEAARLDGLSEIRIFFQMFIPTMKSTYAAAMTITFMNAWNSYMWPKVIMTQSKSMTMPMVVANLTEGYVTDYGMLMLAVLICTLPTALVFFILQKNFAEGITGAVK
;
A
#
# COMPACT_ATOMS: atom_id res chain seq x y z
N MET A 1 6.00 1.47 -21.93
CA MET A 1 6.02 -0.01 -21.76
C MET A 1 4.62 -0.59 -21.52
N VAL A 2 3.83 -0.08 -20.57
CA VAL A 2 2.46 -0.60 -20.28
C VAL A 2 1.47 -0.43 -21.44
N ALA A 3 1.52 0.71 -22.17
CA ALA A 3 0.68 0.93 -23.35
C ALA A 3 0.97 -0.02 -24.53
N LYS A 4 2.20 -0.56 -24.64
CA LYS A 4 2.58 -1.53 -25.69
C LYS A 4 2.10 -2.96 -25.40
N MET A 5 1.68 -3.27 -24.16
CA MET A 5 1.26 -4.61 -23.74
C MET A 5 -0.27 -4.80 -23.70
N LYS A 6 -1.07 -3.90 -24.30
CA LYS A 6 -2.55 -3.96 -24.28
C LYS A 6 -3.19 -4.02 -22.87
N MET A 7 -2.46 -3.69 -21.79
CA MET A 7 -2.97 -3.68 -20.41
C MET A 7 -3.54 -2.31 -19.99
N LEU A 8 -3.93 -1.48 -20.95
CA LEU A 8 -4.68 -0.26 -20.68
C LEU A 8 -6.07 -0.67 -20.16
N ASN A 9 -6.55 -0.04 -19.08
CA ASN A 9 -7.80 -0.35 -18.36
C ASN A 9 -7.86 -1.70 -17.58
N SER A 10 -6.73 -2.37 -17.29
CA SER A 10 -6.75 -3.55 -16.41
C SER A 10 -6.19 -3.24 -15.01
N THR A 11 -6.92 -3.62 -13.96
CA THR A 11 -6.53 -3.50 -12.55
C THR A 11 -5.13 -4.09 -12.30
N LEU A 12 -4.76 -5.17 -13.00
CA LEU A 12 -3.44 -5.80 -12.89
C LEU A 12 -2.30 -4.94 -13.49
N GLY A 13 -2.56 -4.19 -14.56
CA GLY A 13 -1.57 -3.28 -15.18
C GLY A 13 -1.28 -2.03 -14.34
N PHE A 14 -2.22 -1.64 -13.49
CA PHE A 14 -2.07 -0.57 -12.50
C PHE A 14 -1.32 -1.05 -11.24
N ILE A 15 -1.60 -2.28 -10.80
CA ILE A 15 -1.04 -2.87 -9.58
C ILE A 15 0.42 -3.30 -9.78
N LEU A 16 0.77 -3.94 -10.90
CA LEU A 16 2.11 -4.52 -11.12
C LEU A 16 3.30 -3.57 -10.87
N PRO A 17 3.31 -2.32 -11.36
CA PRO A 17 4.41 -1.38 -11.12
C PRO A 17 4.38 -0.77 -9.72
N THR A 18 3.21 -0.73 -9.08
CA THR A 18 3.01 -0.05 -7.79
C THR A 18 3.23 -0.97 -6.59
N VAL A 19 3.24 -2.30 -6.79
CA VAL A 19 3.45 -3.31 -5.73
C VAL A 19 4.87 -3.33 -5.18
N SER A 20 5.89 -3.06 -5.99
CA SER A 20 7.29 -3.22 -5.59
C SER A 20 8.03 -1.89 -5.63
N THR A 21 7.88 -1.09 -4.57
CA THR A 21 8.69 0.11 -4.38
C THR A 21 10.01 -0.24 -3.68
N PRO A 22 11.12 0.47 -3.99
CA PRO A 22 12.41 0.27 -3.30
C PRO A 22 12.29 0.41 -1.77
N PHE A 23 11.37 1.28 -1.32
CA PHE A 23 11.06 1.47 0.08
C PHE A 23 10.52 0.20 0.75
N LEU A 24 9.51 -0.45 0.14
CA LEU A 24 8.94 -1.70 0.67
C LEU A 24 10.00 -2.79 0.75
N ILE A 25 10.84 -2.93 -0.28
CA ILE A 25 11.94 -3.90 -0.28
C ILE A 25 12.91 -3.64 0.88
N MET A 26 13.32 -2.38 1.08
CA MET A 26 14.20 -2.03 2.19
C MET A 26 13.56 -2.27 3.56
N MET A 27 12.27 -1.93 3.72
CA MET A 27 11.54 -2.13 4.96
C MET A 27 11.43 -3.62 5.32
N PHE A 28 11.01 -4.47 4.38
CA PHE A 28 10.96 -5.92 4.59
C PHE A 28 12.35 -6.50 4.84
N ARG A 29 13.39 -6.02 4.15
CA ARG A 29 14.78 -6.43 4.39
C ARG A 29 15.26 -6.07 5.79
N GLN A 30 14.91 -4.88 6.30
CA GLN A 30 15.27 -4.44 7.65
C GLN A 30 14.55 -5.29 8.70
N SER A 31 13.24 -5.51 8.56
CA SER A 31 12.49 -6.38 9.47
C SER A 31 12.94 -7.86 9.42
N ALA A 32 13.42 -8.34 8.28
CA ALA A 32 13.98 -9.69 8.19
C ALA A 32 15.34 -9.80 8.90
N ARG A 33 16.14 -8.72 8.90
CA ARG A 33 17.44 -8.68 9.59
C ARG A 33 17.31 -8.55 11.10
N SER A 34 16.25 -7.92 11.60
CA SER A 34 15.99 -7.80 13.03
C SER A 34 15.46 -9.10 13.65
N PHE A 35 15.13 -10.12 12.85
CA PHE A 35 14.70 -11.41 13.36
C PHE A 35 15.88 -12.14 14.04
N PRO A 36 15.77 -12.49 15.34
CA PRO A 36 16.85 -13.15 16.07
C PRO A 36 17.21 -14.51 15.45
N ARG A 37 18.49 -14.71 15.14
CA ARG A 37 18.99 -15.97 14.58
C ARG A 37 18.84 -17.12 15.57
N ASP A 38 18.95 -16.83 16.87
CA ASP A 38 18.82 -17.80 17.96
C ASP A 38 17.47 -18.54 17.93
N ILE A 39 16.39 -17.86 17.51
CA ILE A 39 15.06 -18.47 17.37
C ILE A 39 15.02 -19.46 16.19
N ILE A 40 15.73 -19.15 15.10
CA ILE A 40 15.84 -20.05 13.94
C ILE A 40 16.66 -21.29 14.32
N GLU A 41 17.75 -21.09 15.05
CA GLU A 41 18.63 -22.18 15.50
C GLU A 41 17.92 -23.10 16.50
N ALA A 42 17.18 -22.55 17.47
CA ALA A 42 16.36 -23.34 18.38
C ALA A 42 15.31 -24.17 17.64
N ALA A 43 14.62 -23.59 16.65
CA ALA A 43 13.62 -24.31 15.87
C ALA A 43 14.20 -25.42 14.98
N ARG A 44 15.45 -25.27 14.53
CA ARG A 44 16.18 -26.34 13.84
C ARG A 44 16.56 -27.47 14.80
N LEU A 45 16.95 -27.14 16.03
CA LEU A 45 17.21 -28.14 17.08
C LEU A 45 15.93 -28.92 17.44
N ASP A 46 14.77 -28.25 17.41
CA ASP A 46 13.45 -28.87 17.59
C ASP A 46 12.96 -29.68 16.36
N GLY A 47 13.76 -29.75 15.28
CA GLY A 47 13.47 -30.56 14.09
C GLY A 47 12.41 -29.98 13.15
N LEU A 48 12.08 -28.69 13.25
CA LEU A 48 11.16 -28.04 12.32
C LEU A 48 11.81 -27.85 10.94
N SER A 49 11.03 -28.05 9.88
CA SER A 49 11.44 -27.74 8.51
C SER A 49 11.49 -26.22 8.28
N GLU A 50 12.42 -25.76 7.43
CA GLU A 50 12.58 -24.34 7.08
C GLU A 50 11.28 -23.66 6.62
N ILE A 51 10.43 -24.39 5.88
CA ILE A 51 9.13 -23.90 5.43
C ILE A 51 8.20 -23.65 6.63
N ARG A 52 8.18 -24.55 7.63
CA ARG A 52 7.37 -24.33 8.85
C ARG A 52 7.90 -23.17 9.67
N ILE A 53 9.23 -23.05 9.81
CA ILE A 53 9.86 -21.92 10.51
C ILE A 53 9.42 -20.60 9.89
N PHE A 54 9.43 -20.52 8.56
CA PHE A 54 8.97 -19.35 7.82
C PHE A 54 7.50 -19.02 8.08
N PHE A 55 6.59 -19.99 7.93
CA PHE A 55 5.15 -19.72 8.07
C PHE A 55 4.69 -19.55 9.53
N GLN A 56 5.28 -20.27 10.48
CA GLN A 56 4.82 -20.27 11.88
C GLN A 56 5.54 -19.26 12.78
N MET A 57 6.79 -18.90 12.50
CA MET A 57 7.53 -17.95 13.34
C MET A 57 7.82 -16.64 12.62
N PHE A 58 8.33 -16.70 11.40
CA PHE A 58 8.73 -15.50 10.68
C PHE A 58 7.54 -14.62 10.27
N ILE A 59 6.51 -15.21 9.64
CA ILE A 59 5.32 -14.46 9.19
C ILE A 59 4.57 -13.76 10.35
N PRO A 60 4.26 -14.42 11.49
CA PRO A 60 3.54 -13.77 12.59
C PRO A 60 4.35 -12.65 13.24
N THR A 61 5.67 -12.81 13.33
CA THR A 61 6.58 -11.77 13.87
C THR A 61 6.62 -10.54 12.98
N MET A 62 6.49 -10.72 11.66
CA MET A 62 6.43 -9.63 10.69
C MET A 62 5.04 -8.99 10.54
N LYS A 63 4.02 -9.39 11.32
CA LYS A 63 2.64 -8.88 11.19
C LYS A 63 2.57 -7.35 11.19
N SER A 64 3.36 -6.70 12.05
CA SER A 64 3.42 -5.23 12.13
C SER A 64 4.07 -4.61 10.89
N THR A 65 5.12 -5.23 10.35
CA THR A 65 5.74 -4.83 9.07
C THR A 65 4.77 -4.97 7.90
N TYR A 66 4.01 -6.07 7.83
CA TYR A 66 2.98 -6.27 6.80
C TYR A 66 1.88 -5.21 6.89
N ALA A 67 1.43 -4.86 8.09
CA ALA A 67 0.42 -3.83 8.27
C ALA A 67 0.94 -2.43 7.90
N ALA A 68 2.20 -2.11 8.23
CA ALA A 68 2.83 -0.87 7.78
C ALA A 68 2.95 -0.83 6.25
N ALA A 69 3.39 -1.92 5.62
CA ALA A 69 3.48 -2.05 4.17
C ALA A 69 2.12 -1.85 3.49
N MET A 70 1.07 -2.47 4.03
CA MET A 70 -0.28 -2.35 3.53
C MET A 70 -0.79 -0.91 3.61
N THR A 71 -0.55 -0.24 4.74
CA THR A 71 -0.96 1.16 4.94
C THR A 71 -0.30 2.08 3.92
N ILE A 72 1.03 1.97 3.77
CA ILE A 72 1.81 2.82 2.85
C ILE A 72 1.39 2.56 1.40
N THR A 73 1.25 1.29 1.02
CA THR A 73 0.81 0.92 -0.33
C THR A 73 -0.59 1.43 -0.62
N PHE A 74 -1.52 1.27 0.33
CA PHE A 74 -2.89 1.75 0.19
C PHE A 74 -2.95 3.27 0.05
N MET A 75 -2.26 4.01 0.93
CA MET A 75 -2.23 5.47 0.87
C MET A 75 -1.63 5.96 -0.45
N ASN A 76 -0.54 5.34 -0.92
CA ASN A 76 0.06 5.70 -2.21
C ASN A 76 -0.87 5.41 -3.39
N ALA A 77 -1.55 4.26 -3.39
CA ALA A 77 -2.47 3.88 -4.46
C ALA A 77 -3.72 4.79 -4.47
N TRP A 78 -4.29 5.09 -3.30
CA TRP A 78 -5.50 5.91 -3.17
C TRP A 78 -5.26 7.38 -3.52
N ASN A 79 -4.11 7.94 -3.12
CA ASN A 79 -3.74 9.32 -3.46
C ASN A 79 -3.09 9.45 -4.84
N SER A 80 -2.90 8.35 -5.57
CA SER A 80 -2.31 8.39 -6.90
C SER A 80 -3.26 9.09 -7.87
N TYR A 81 -2.81 10.20 -8.45
CA TYR A 81 -3.57 10.97 -9.44
C TYR A 81 -2.96 10.90 -10.84
N MET A 82 -1.64 11.13 -10.95
CA MET A 82 -0.95 11.20 -12.23
C MET A 82 -0.96 9.87 -12.99
N TRP A 83 -0.71 8.75 -12.30
CA TRP A 83 -0.62 7.43 -12.95
C TRP A 83 -1.99 6.91 -13.43
N PRO A 84 -3.08 6.98 -12.65
CA PRO A 84 -4.43 6.70 -13.14
C PRO A 84 -4.85 7.60 -14.31
N LYS A 85 -4.56 8.91 -14.26
CA LYS A 85 -4.93 9.84 -15.34
C LYS A 85 -4.31 9.47 -16.69
N VAL A 86 -3.09 8.92 -16.68
CA VAL A 86 -2.39 8.49 -17.90
C VAL A 86 -2.88 7.14 -18.43
N ILE A 87 -3.35 6.25 -17.56
CA ILE A 87 -3.71 4.86 -17.91
C ILE A 87 -5.23 4.67 -18.13
N MET A 88 -6.04 5.34 -17.32
CA MET A 88 -7.50 5.20 -17.28
C MET A 88 -8.12 6.37 -18.02
N THR A 89 -8.26 6.24 -19.34
CA THR A 89 -8.81 7.27 -20.23
C THR A 89 -10.33 7.20 -20.41
N GLN A 90 -11.00 6.19 -19.84
CA GLN A 90 -12.46 6.02 -19.90
C GLN A 90 -13.16 6.57 -18.65
N SER A 91 -14.28 7.27 -18.85
CA SER A 91 -15.09 7.89 -17.77
C SER A 91 -15.58 6.89 -16.69
N LYS A 92 -15.80 5.61 -17.04
CA LYS A 92 -16.18 4.56 -16.09
C LYS A 92 -15.06 4.11 -15.14
N SER A 93 -13.82 4.50 -15.42
CA SER A 93 -12.61 4.06 -14.72
C SER A 93 -11.91 5.21 -13.98
N MET A 94 -12.63 6.31 -13.73
CA MET A 94 -12.05 7.47 -13.05
C MET A 94 -11.89 7.20 -11.56
N THR A 95 -10.69 7.49 -11.04
CA THR A 95 -10.43 7.43 -9.60
C THR A 95 -11.01 8.66 -8.90
N MET A 96 -11.28 8.57 -7.58
CA MET A 96 -11.83 9.67 -6.81
C MET A 96 -11.04 10.99 -6.96
N PRO A 97 -9.69 10.98 -6.95
CA PRO A 97 -8.89 12.19 -7.22
C PRO A 97 -9.08 12.76 -8.63
N MET A 98 -9.36 11.94 -9.64
CA MET A 98 -9.63 12.40 -11.00
C MET A 98 -10.98 13.10 -11.11
N VAL A 99 -12.00 12.64 -10.38
CA VAL A 99 -13.31 13.30 -10.32
C VAL A 99 -13.17 14.67 -9.68
N VAL A 100 -12.44 14.78 -8.56
CA VAL A 100 -12.14 16.06 -7.90
C VAL A 100 -11.42 17.03 -8.85
N ALA A 101 -10.43 16.54 -9.61
CA ALA A 101 -9.72 17.39 -10.57
C ALA A 101 -10.58 17.87 -11.75
N ASN A 102 -11.52 17.04 -12.24
CA ASN A 102 -12.44 17.43 -13.31
C ASN A 102 -13.45 18.50 -12.85
N LEU A 103 -13.84 18.49 -11.56
CA LEU A 103 -14.73 19.50 -10.98
C LEU A 103 -14.11 20.90 -10.98
N THR A 104 -12.78 21.00 -10.96
CA THR A 104 -12.04 22.27 -11.02
C THR A 104 -11.79 22.76 -12.45
N GLU A 105 -11.99 21.91 -13.48
CA GLU A 105 -11.75 22.25 -14.90
C GLU A 105 -13.01 22.87 -15.57
N GLY A 106 -14.16 22.94 -14.88
CA GLY A 106 -15.40 23.54 -15.40
C GLY A 106 -15.43 25.07 -15.35
N TYR A 107 -16.26 25.70 -16.20
CA TYR A 107 -16.41 27.17 -16.31
C TYR A 107 -16.88 27.89 -15.04
N VAL A 108 -17.49 27.17 -14.09
CA VAL A 108 -17.90 27.68 -12.77
C VAL A 108 -17.50 26.65 -11.73
N THR A 109 -16.49 26.98 -10.92
CA THR A 109 -16.07 26.12 -9.81
C THR A 109 -17.04 26.30 -8.65
N ASP A 110 -17.94 25.33 -8.48
CA ASP A 110 -18.75 25.25 -7.26
C ASP A 110 -17.87 24.75 -6.12
N TYR A 111 -17.40 25.68 -5.29
CA TYR A 111 -16.57 25.38 -4.11
C TYR A 111 -17.29 24.46 -3.11
N GLY A 112 -18.63 24.51 -3.03
CA GLY A 112 -19.40 23.61 -2.17
C GLY A 112 -19.33 22.17 -2.65
N MET A 113 -19.52 21.96 -3.96
CA MET A 113 -19.39 20.62 -4.57
C MET A 113 -17.94 20.10 -4.48
N LEU A 114 -16.94 20.98 -4.66
CA LEU A 114 -15.53 20.62 -4.57
C LEU A 114 -15.16 20.20 -3.13
N MET A 115 -15.54 20.97 -2.12
CA MET A 115 -15.25 20.65 -0.71
C MET A 115 -15.92 19.33 -0.28
N LEU A 116 -17.15 19.07 -0.75
CA LEU A 116 -17.86 17.81 -0.48
C LEU A 116 -17.15 16.62 -1.16
N ALA A 117 -16.70 16.77 -2.40
CA ALA A 117 -15.96 15.73 -3.11
C ALA A 117 -14.61 15.42 -2.44
N VAL A 118 -13.90 16.44 -1.96
CA VAL A 118 -12.67 16.28 -1.18
C VAL A 118 -12.95 15.54 0.12
N LEU A 119 -14.00 15.91 0.85
CA LEU A 119 -14.39 15.26 2.12
C LEU A 119 -14.70 13.77 1.93
N ILE A 120 -15.45 13.41 0.89
CA ILE A 120 -15.73 12.00 0.56
C ILE A 120 -14.43 11.27 0.18
N CYS A 121 -13.49 11.93 -0.50
CA CYS A 121 -12.21 11.33 -0.87
C CYS A 121 -11.29 11.08 0.34
N THR A 122 -11.35 11.91 1.39
CA THR A 122 -10.55 11.74 2.62
C THR A 122 -11.16 10.77 3.63
N LEU A 123 -12.46 10.49 3.58
CA LEU A 123 -13.10 9.57 4.53
C LEU A 123 -12.50 8.15 4.50
N PRO A 124 -12.34 7.48 3.34
CA PRO A 124 -11.76 6.14 3.28
C PRO A 124 -10.30 6.09 3.74
N THR A 125 -9.50 7.11 3.42
CA THR A 125 -8.10 7.16 3.87
C THR A 125 -8.00 7.37 5.36
N ALA A 126 -8.83 8.24 5.94
CA ALA A 126 -8.90 8.43 7.38
C ALA A 126 -9.31 7.12 8.09
N LEU A 127 -10.33 6.42 7.58
CA LEU A 127 -10.82 5.18 8.16
C LEU A 127 -9.74 4.08 8.17
N VAL A 128 -9.08 3.88 7.02
CA VAL A 128 -7.98 2.90 6.91
C VAL A 128 -6.81 3.29 7.80
N PHE A 129 -6.47 4.57 7.87
CA PHE A 129 -5.41 5.06 8.75
C PHE A 129 -5.74 4.79 10.22
N PHE A 130 -6.95 5.09 10.70
CA PHE A 130 -7.33 4.84 12.09
C PHE A 130 -7.30 3.35 12.46
N ILE A 131 -7.70 2.45 11.55
CA ILE A 131 -7.63 1.00 11.79
C ILE A 131 -6.17 0.53 11.86
N LEU A 132 -5.31 1.03 10.99
CA LEU A 132 -3.94 0.54 10.84
C LEU A 132 -2.90 1.33 11.64
N GLN A 133 -3.26 2.49 12.22
CA GLN A 133 -2.42 3.38 13.03
C GLN A 133 -1.59 2.63 14.07
N LYS A 134 -2.22 1.72 14.82
CA LYS A 134 -1.56 0.96 15.88
C LYS A 134 -0.46 0.06 15.30
N ASN A 135 -0.78 -0.67 14.24
CA ASN A 135 0.18 -1.59 13.60
C ASN A 135 1.29 -0.83 12.85
N PHE A 136 0.99 0.36 12.32
CA PHE A 136 1.97 1.23 11.67
C PHE A 136 2.99 1.77 12.68
N ALA A 137 2.54 2.26 13.84
CA ALA A 137 3.42 2.71 14.91
C ALA A 137 4.30 1.57 15.46
N GLU A 138 3.74 0.37 15.65
CA GLU A 138 4.49 -0.82 16.06
C GLU A 138 5.47 -1.30 14.98
N GLY A 139 5.10 -1.25 13.70
CA GLY A 139 5.95 -1.68 12.59
C GLY A 139 7.18 -0.80 12.37
N ILE A 140 7.04 0.53 12.55
CA ILE A 140 8.16 1.47 12.45
C ILE A 140 9.08 1.35 13.67
N THR A 141 8.52 1.26 14.87
CA THR A 141 9.32 1.14 16.11
C THR A 141 10.03 -0.21 16.25
N GLY A 142 9.45 -1.30 15.73
CA GLY A 142 10.10 -2.61 15.68
C GLY A 142 11.19 -2.73 14.59
N ALA A 143 11.17 -1.86 13.58
CA ALA A 143 12.21 -1.79 12.56
C ALA A 143 13.40 -0.90 12.98
N VAL A 144 13.23 -0.06 14.01
CA VAL A 144 14.25 0.84 14.56
C VAL A 144 14.58 0.43 15.99
N LYS A 145 15.23 -0.71 16.16
CA LYS A 145 16.00 -1.08 17.35
C LYS A 145 17.23 -1.89 16.95
#